data_AF-A0A7K1TUR0-F1
#
_entry.id   AF-A0A7K1TUR0-F1
#
_cell.length_a   1.000
_cell.length_b   1.000
_cell.length_c   1.000
_cell.angle_alpha   90.00
_cell.angle_beta   90.00
_cell.angle_gamma   90.00
#
_symmetry.space_group_name_H-M   'P 1'
#
loop_
_entity.id
_entity.type
_entity.pdbx_description
1 polymer ?
#
loop_
_entity_poly.entity_id
_entity_poly.type
_entity_poly.pdbx_seq_one_letter_code
_entity_poly.pdbx_strand_id
1 'polypeptide(L)'
;MTRREQLRRFVRWLTGKNTQAEIDGTTTGRTFRRDTAWCWDIHPRLRPAETIHHAVMVDGIWIGTWCLLIAISDEGDLLAWQWCGRESTAAWTALLEQIPSPGVIVSDGGSGLRARCAPSGPRPCINVASSTCR
;
A
#
# COMPACT_ATOMS: atom_id res chain seq x y z
N MET A 1 -18.78 -21.81 -13.24
CA MET A 1 -17.91 -20.61 -13.29
C MET A 1 -16.51 -21.02 -12.84
N THR A 2 -15.45 -20.58 -13.53
CA THR A 2 -14.07 -20.95 -13.15
C THR A 2 -13.55 -20.07 -12.01
N ARG A 3 -12.52 -20.51 -11.27
CA ARG A 3 -11.86 -19.67 -10.24
C ARG A 3 -11.32 -18.36 -10.81
N ARG A 4 -10.81 -18.37 -12.04
CA ARG A 4 -10.36 -17.15 -12.73
C ARG A 4 -11.49 -16.14 -12.91
N GLU A 5 -12.67 -16.62 -13.27
CA GLU A 5 -13.84 -15.75 -13.46
C GLU A 5 -14.40 -15.25 -12.13
N GLN A 6 -14.43 -16.09 -11.09
CA GLN A 6 -14.75 -15.67 -9.72
C GLN A 6 -13.84 -14.53 -9.26
N LEU A 7 -12.53 -14.66 -9.47
CA LEU A 7 -11.57 -13.63 -9.10
C LEU A 7 -11.77 -12.34 -9.91
N ARG A 8 -12.04 -12.42 -11.22
CA ARG A 8 -12.34 -11.23 -12.03
C ARG A 8 -13.56 -10.48 -11.52
N ARG A 9 -14.65 -11.20 -11.21
CA ARG A 9 -15.86 -10.61 -10.63
C ARG A 9 -15.58 -9.99 -9.27
N PHE A 10 -14.78 -10.66 -8.43
CA PHE A 10 -14.36 -10.13 -7.13
C PHE A 10 -13.56 -8.83 -7.25
N VAL A 11 -12.54 -8.78 -8.10
CA VAL A 11 -11.74 -7.57 -8.31
C VAL A 11 -12.59 -6.44 -8.88
N ARG A 12 -13.43 -6.72 -9.89
CA ARG A 12 -14.35 -5.73 -10.46
C ARG A 12 -15.31 -5.15 -9.41
N TRP A 13 -15.78 -5.99 -8.48
CA TRP A 13 -16.60 -5.55 -7.35
C TRP A 13 -15.79 -4.67 -6.39
N LEU A 14 -14.63 -5.15 -5.96
CA LEU A 14 -13.81 -4.51 -4.93
C LEU A 14 -13.30 -3.12 -5.35
N THR A 15 -12.94 -2.96 -6.61
CA THR A 15 -12.44 -1.68 -7.17
C THR A 15 -13.52 -0.88 -7.87
N GLY A 16 -14.77 -1.35 -7.86
CA GLY A 16 -15.88 -0.76 -8.58
C GLY A 16 -16.87 -0.02 -7.67
N LYS A 17 -17.95 0.46 -8.29
CA LYS A 17 -19.08 1.08 -7.58
C LYS A 17 -20.29 0.15 -7.47
N ASN A 18 -20.24 -1.01 -8.11
CA ASN A 18 -21.37 -1.93 -8.16
C ASN A 18 -21.58 -2.64 -6.83
N THR A 19 -22.84 -2.90 -6.50
CA THR A 19 -23.17 -3.77 -5.37
C THR A 19 -22.90 -5.24 -5.69
N GLN A 20 -22.79 -6.09 -4.67
CA GLN A 20 -22.65 -7.54 -4.84
C GLN A 20 -23.86 -8.15 -5.57
N ALA A 21 -25.04 -7.60 -5.35
CA ALA A 21 -26.28 -7.97 -6.02
C ALA A 21 -26.23 -7.69 -7.52
N GLU A 22 -25.78 -6.48 -7.90
CA GLU A 22 -25.63 -6.07 -9.30
C GLU A 22 -24.61 -6.92 -10.07
N ILE A 23 -23.47 -7.26 -9.44
CA ILE A 23 -22.44 -8.10 -10.09
C ILE A 23 -22.89 -9.55 -10.25
N ASP A 24 -23.85 -9.99 -9.45
CA ASP A 24 -24.45 -11.32 -9.53
C ASP A 24 -25.70 -11.38 -10.39
N GLY A 25 -26.27 -10.23 -10.76
CA GLY A 25 -27.59 -10.17 -11.38
C GLY A 25 -28.70 -10.73 -10.47
N THR A 26 -28.46 -10.80 -9.16
CA THR A 26 -29.40 -11.34 -8.17
C THR A 26 -29.81 -10.26 -7.18
N THR A 27 -30.91 -10.46 -6.45
CA THR A 27 -31.41 -9.48 -5.47
C THR A 27 -30.55 -9.38 -4.20
N THR A 28 -29.72 -10.37 -3.88
CA THR A 28 -29.07 -10.47 -2.55
C THR A 28 -27.54 -10.55 -2.56
N GLY A 29 -26.93 -10.92 -3.69
CA GLY A 29 -25.48 -11.17 -3.78
C GLY A 29 -24.97 -12.37 -2.95
N ARG A 30 -25.86 -13.24 -2.44
CA ARG A 30 -25.47 -14.39 -1.62
C ARG A 30 -24.58 -15.37 -2.40
N THR A 31 -24.92 -15.63 -3.67
CA THR A 31 -24.13 -16.50 -4.54
C THR A 31 -22.76 -15.89 -4.80
N PHE A 32 -22.69 -14.59 -5.12
CA PHE A 32 -21.41 -13.86 -5.21
C PHE A 32 -20.54 -14.04 -3.96
N ARG A 33 -21.07 -13.76 -2.75
CA ARG A 33 -20.29 -13.91 -1.50
C ARG A 33 -19.74 -15.32 -1.29
N ARG A 34 -20.55 -16.34 -1.54
CA ARG A 34 -20.12 -17.75 -1.43
C ARG A 34 -19.03 -18.06 -2.44
N ASP A 35 -19.21 -17.66 -3.69
CA ASP A 35 -18.34 -18.02 -4.80
C ASP A 35 -17.00 -17.26 -4.76
N THR A 36 -16.95 -16.07 -4.14
CA THR A 36 -15.73 -15.26 -3.99
C THR A 36 -15.15 -15.28 -2.58
N ALA A 37 -15.70 -16.06 -1.64
CA ALA A 37 -15.23 -16.10 -0.25
C ALA A 37 -13.73 -16.39 -0.16
N TRP A 38 -13.25 -17.34 -0.96
CA TRP A 38 -11.83 -17.71 -1.03
C TRP A 38 -10.91 -16.59 -1.56
N CYS A 39 -11.46 -15.57 -2.24
CA CYS A 39 -10.66 -14.46 -2.75
C CYS A 39 -10.12 -13.56 -1.63
N TRP A 40 -10.75 -13.59 -0.43
CA TRP A 40 -10.25 -12.87 0.74
C TRP A 40 -8.95 -13.44 1.29
N ASP A 41 -8.66 -14.72 1.02
CA ASP A 41 -7.42 -15.38 1.44
C ASP A 41 -6.25 -15.11 0.47
N ILE A 42 -6.50 -14.35 -0.60
CA ILE A 42 -5.46 -13.97 -1.56
C ILE A 42 -4.59 -12.88 -0.93
N HIS A 43 -3.30 -13.17 -0.85
CA HIS A 43 -2.29 -12.21 -0.41
C HIS A 43 -1.61 -11.64 -1.66
N PRO A 44 -1.95 -10.42 -2.11
CA PRO A 44 -1.29 -9.82 -3.25
C PRO A 44 0.20 -9.65 -2.93
N ARG A 45 1.05 -9.91 -3.94
CA ARG A 45 2.49 -9.67 -3.85
C ARG A 45 2.88 -8.69 -4.93
N LEU A 46 3.53 -7.61 -4.53
CA LEU A 46 4.20 -6.73 -5.46
C LEU A 46 5.42 -7.47 -6.01
N ARG A 47 5.72 -7.23 -7.29
CA ARG A 47 7.03 -7.61 -7.82
C ARG A 47 8.07 -6.66 -7.21
N PRO A 48 9.30 -7.11 -6.96
CA PRO A 48 10.35 -6.22 -6.49
C PRO A 48 10.46 -5.01 -7.42
N ALA A 49 10.59 -3.82 -6.83
CA ALA A 49 10.92 -2.64 -7.62
C ALA A 49 12.36 -2.83 -8.14
N GLU A 50 12.54 -2.82 -9.46
CA GLU A 50 13.85 -2.97 -10.10
C GLU A 50 14.40 -1.62 -10.58
N THR A 51 13.51 -0.64 -10.77
CA THR A 51 13.85 0.69 -11.26
C THR A 51 14.31 1.61 -10.13
N ILE A 52 15.38 2.35 -10.38
CA ILE A 52 15.83 3.42 -9.49
C ILE A 52 15.07 4.69 -9.87
N HIS A 53 14.34 5.24 -8.91
CA HIS A 53 13.60 6.50 -9.07
C HIS A 53 14.36 7.67 -8.45
N HIS A 54 14.28 8.83 -9.10
CA HIS A 54 14.89 10.06 -8.58
C HIS A 54 14.24 10.46 -7.25
N ALA A 55 12.92 10.47 -7.20
CA ALA A 55 12.15 10.73 -6.00
C ALA A 55 11.20 9.57 -5.69
N VAL A 56 11.10 9.21 -4.41
CA VAL A 56 10.11 8.27 -3.90
C VAL A 56 9.33 8.96 -2.80
N MET A 57 8.00 8.97 -2.94
CA MET A 57 7.10 9.48 -1.93
C MET A 57 6.70 8.33 -1.01
N VAL A 58 6.73 8.57 0.30
CA VAL A 58 6.33 7.61 1.31
C VAL A 58 5.32 8.22 2.27
N ASP A 59 4.28 7.45 2.58
CA ASP A 59 3.18 7.85 3.44
C ASP A 59 2.70 6.65 4.28
N GLY A 60 2.07 6.92 5.42
CA GLY A 60 1.49 5.95 6.32
C GLY A 60 0.00 6.20 6.55
N ILE A 61 -0.85 5.25 6.16
CA ILE A 61 -2.29 5.31 6.40
C ILE A 61 -2.70 4.39 7.55
N TRP A 62 -3.45 4.91 8.51
CA TRP A 62 -4.02 4.13 9.61
C TRP A 62 -5.33 3.46 9.19
N ILE A 63 -5.41 2.15 9.39
CA ILE A 63 -6.57 1.30 9.11
C ILE A 63 -6.91 0.53 10.39
N GLY A 64 -7.89 1.03 11.13
CA GLY A 64 -8.23 0.50 12.45
C GLY A 64 -7.05 0.65 13.42
N THR A 65 -6.55 -0.47 13.95
CA THR A 65 -5.40 -0.51 14.87
C THR A 65 -4.07 -0.78 14.16
N TRP A 66 -4.07 -0.92 12.83
CA TRP A 66 -2.87 -1.16 12.02
C TRP A 66 -2.54 0.07 11.18
N CYS A 67 -1.28 0.18 10.80
CA CYS A 67 -0.77 1.21 9.90
C CYS A 67 -0.18 0.53 8.66
N LEU A 68 -0.49 1.07 7.49
CA LEU A 68 0.05 0.65 6.22
C LEU A 68 0.98 1.74 5.70
N LEU A 69 2.27 1.43 5.63
CA LEU A 69 3.27 2.28 5.01
C LEU A 69 3.34 1.97 3.52
N ILE A 70 3.40 2.99 2.68
CA ILE A 70 3.36 2.87 1.23
C ILE A 70 4.52 3.68 0.65
N ALA A 71 5.19 3.14 -0.36
CA ALA A 71 6.17 3.85 -1.19
C ALA A 71 5.70 3.89 -2.64
N ILE A 72 5.63 5.09 -3.21
CA ILE A 72 5.25 5.34 -4.60
C ILE A 72 6.35 6.11 -5.35
N SER A 73 6.49 5.85 -6.64
CA SER A 73 7.38 6.63 -7.52
C SER A 73 6.85 8.04 -7.75
N ASP A 74 7.70 8.90 -8.31
CA ASP A 74 7.36 10.21 -8.86
C ASP A 74 6.31 10.15 -9.98
N GLU A 75 6.18 9.00 -10.65
CA GLU A 75 5.16 8.73 -11.67
C GLU A 75 3.85 8.17 -11.09
N GLY A 76 3.82 7.88 -9.79
CA GLY A 76 2.64 7.34 -9.09
C GLY A 76 2.56 5.81 -9.05
N ASP A 77 3.60 5.10 -9.47
CA ASP A 77 3.65 3.65 -9.39
C ASP A 77 3.91 3.17 -7.96
N LEU A 78 3.18 2.15 -7.53
CA LEU A 78 3.37 1.53 -6.23
C LEU A 78 4.63 0.65 -6.24
N LEU A 79 5.64 1.06 -5.46
CA LEU A 79 6.93 0.39 -5.38
C LEU A 79 6.99 -0.66 -4.27
N ALA A 80 6.45 -0.33 -3.11
CA ALA A 80 6.42 -1.23 -1.95
C ALA A 80 5.32 -0.85 -0.96
N TRP A 81 4.94 -1.79 -0.10
CA TRP A 81 4.15 -1.51 1.09
C TRP A 81 4.68 -2.29 2.30
N GLN A 82 4.31 -1.85 3.50
CA GLN A 82 4.64 -2.52 4.74
C GLN A 82 3.53 -2.31 5.77
N TRP A 83 2.91 -3.39 6.23
CA TRP A 83 2.02 -3.34 7.39
C TRP A 83 2.83 -3.23 8.68
N CYS A 84 2.35 -2.45 9.63
CA CYS A 84 2.89 -2.38 11.00
C CYS A 84 1.79 -2.10 12.02
N GLY A 85 1.98 -2.55 13.27
CA GLY A 85 1.06 -2.21 14.36
C GLY A 85 1.27 -0.79 14.90
N ARG A 86 2.42 -0.18 14.60
CA ARG A 86 2.75 1.21 14.91
C ARG A 86 3.81 1.72 13.95
N GLU A 87 3.66 2.97 13.55
CA GLU A 87 4.70 3.68 12.83
C GLU A 87 5.99 3.73 13.67
N SER A 88 7.04 3.06 13.18
CA SER A 88 8.30 2.88 13.89
C SER A 88 9.46 2.85 12.91
N THR A 89 10.67 3.15 13.39
CA THR A 89 11.89 3.12 12.57
C THR A 89 12.09 1.75 11.90
N ALA A 90 11.76 0.65 12.60
CA ALA A 90 11.86 -0.71 12.05
C ALA A 90 10.88 -0.93 10.88
N ALA A 91 9.64 -0.44 10.99
CA ALA A 91 8.66 -0.55 9.92
C ALA A 91 9.07 0.26 8.68
N TRP A 92 9.56 1.48 8.87
CA TRP A 92 10.10 2.29 7.77
C TRP A 92 11.32 1.64 7.12
N THR A 93 12.17 0.99 7.92
CA THR A 93 13.33 0.22 7.42
C THR A 93 12.88 -0.91 6.51
N ALA A 94 11.93 -1.74 6.97
CA ALA A 94 11.40 -2.86 6.21
C ALA A 94 10.72 -2.43 4.91
N LEU A 95 10.10 -1.24 4.87
CA LEU A 95 9.58 -0.67 3.62
C LEU A 95 10.71 -0.30 2.66
N LEU A 96 11.70 0.47 3.12
CA LEU A 96 12.76 1.02 2.27
C LEU A 96 13.75 -0.03 1.77
N GLU A 97 13.88 -1.16 2.47
CA GLU A 97 14.69 -2.31 2.03
C GLU A 97 14.07 -3.06 0.85
N GLN A 98 12.77 -2.87 0.57
CA GLN A 98 12.09 -3.50 -0.57
C GLN A 98 12.35 -2.76 -1.90
N ILE A 99 12.87 -1.53 -1.87
CA ILE A 99 13.07 -0.70 -3.05
C ILE A 99 14.56 -0.41 -3.30
N PRO A 100 14.98 -0.26 -4.57
CA PRO A 100 16.31 0.24 -4.91
C PRO A 100 16.54 1.61 -4.29
N SER A 101 17.80 1.97 -4.05
CA SER A 101 18.13 3.24 -3.40
C SER A 101 17.63 4.43 -4.22
N PRO A 102 16.64 5.20 -3.75
CA PRO A 102 16.19 6.38 -4.47
C PRO A 102 17.16 7.54 -4.27
N GLY A 103 17.10 8.53 -5.17
CA GLY A 103 17.86 9.77 -5.04
C GLY A 103 17.39 10.62 -3.86
N VAL A 104 16.07 10.71 -3.66
CA VAL A 104 15.44 11.39 -2.53
C VAL A 104 14.20 10.65 -2.05
N ILE A 105 13.99 10.67 -0.73
CA ILE A 105 12.73 10.23 -0.10
C ILE A 105 11.95 11.46 0.33
N VAL A 106 10.68 11.52 -0.06
CA VAL A 106 9.71 12.57 0.26
C VAL A 106 8.66 11.99 1.19
N SER A 107 8.36 12.68 2.30
CA SER A 107 7.31 12.29 3.25
C SER A 107 6.71 13.53 3.89
N ASP A 108 5.42 13.43 4.21
CA ASP A 108 4.58 14.47 4.81
C ASP A 108 4.81 14.66 6.31
N GLY A 109 5.38 13.67 7.01
CA GLY A 109 6.01 13.86 8.32
C GLY A 109 5.62 12.85 9.40
N GLY A 110 6.16 11.64 9.31
CA GLY A 110 6.18 10.67 10.41
C GLY A 110 7.40 10.82 11.33
N SER A 111 7.20 10.74 12.66
CA SER A 111 8.29 10.83 13.64
C SER A 111 9.29 9.68 13.53
N GLY A 112 8.84 8.49 13.10
CA GLY A 112 9.70 7.33 12.87
C GLY A 112 10.62 7.47 11.66
N LEU A 113 10.15 8.15 10.61
CA LEU A 113 10.96 8.38 9.41
C LEU A 113 12.05 9.42 9.66
N ARG A 114 11.75 10.47 10.44
CA ARG A 114 12.73 11.50 10.86
C ARG A 114 13.96 10.90 11.54
N ALA A 115 13.77 9.89 12.40
CA ALA A 115 14.87 9.22 13.10
C ALA A 115 15.77 8.42 12.15
N ARG A 116 15.20 7.78 11.11
CA ARG A 116 15.96 7.07 10.07
C ARG A 116 16.71 8.01 9.13
N CYS A 117 16.12 9.18 8.87
CA CYS A 117 16.65 10.21 7.99
C CYS A 117 17.58 11.22 8.67
N ALA A 118 17.96 10.96 9.93
CA ALA A 118 18.94 11.77 10.66
C ALA A 118 20.29 11.82 9.89
N PRO A 119 21.09 12.89 10.05
CA PRO A 119 22.29 13.17 9.24
C PRO A 119 23.41 12.10 9.28
N SER A 120 23.27 11.07 10.11
CA SER A 120 24.16 9.90 10.18
C SER A 120 23.68 8.71 9.33
N GLY A 121 22.52 8.79 8.69
CA GLY A 121 22.00 7.79 7.77
C GLY A 121 22.56 7.94 6.35
N PRO A 122 22.66 6.86 5.56
CA PRO A 122 23.35 6.87 4.26
C PRO A 122 22.65 7.67 3.15
N ARG A 123 21.52 8.37 3.40
CA ARG A 123 20.63 8.86 2.34
C ARG A 123 19.98 10.21 2.65
N PRO A 124 19.94 11.15 1.69
CA PRO A 124 19.23 12.41 1.85
C PRO A 124 17.72 12.17 1.80
N CYS A 125 17.03 12.41 2.91
CA CYS A 125 15.57 12.50 2.92
C CYS A 125 15.15 13.97 2.97
N ILE A 126 14.25 14.36 2.09
CA ILE A 126 13.58 15.66 2.18
C ILE A 126 12.28 15.45 2.93
N ASN A 127 12.24 15.91 4.17
CA ASN A 127 11.00 15.98 4.92
C ASN A 127 10.22 17.20 4.41
N VAL A 128 9.20 16.96 3.59
CA VAL A 128 8.26 18.00 3.19
C VAL A 128 7.22 18.03 4.29
N ALA A 129 7.57 18.67 5.42
CA ALA A 129 6.64 18.81 6.53
C ALA A 129 5.40 19.58 6.07
N SER A 130 4.36 18.87 5.64
CA SER A 130 3.02 19.46 5.58
C SER A 130 2.49 19.40 6.99
N SER A 131 2.44 20.56 7.64
CA SER A 131 1.58 20.77 8.79
C SER A 131 0.18 20.21 8.49
N THR A 132 -0.42 19.52 9.47
CA THR A 132 -1.76 18.89 9.50
C THR A 132 -1.71 17.41 9.11
N CYS A 133 -1.90 16.44 10.00
CA CYS A 133 -3.13 16.21 10.76
C CYS A 133 -2.83 15.74 12.19
N ARG A 134 -3.35 16.47 13.17
CA ARG A 134 -3.44 16.07 14.58
C ARG A 134 -4.83 15.50 14.82
#